data_AF-G4HIU0-F1
#
_entry.id   AF-G4HIU0-F1
#
_cell.length_a   1.000
_cell.length_b   1.000
_cell.length_c   1.000
_cell.angle_alpha   90.00
_cell.angle_beta   90.00
_cell.angle_gamma   90.00
#
_symmetry.space_group_name_H-M   'P 1'
#
loop_
_entity.id
_entity.type
_entity.pdbx_description
1 polymer ?
#
loop_
_entity_poly.entity_id
_entity_poly.type
_entity_poly.pdbx_seq_one_letter_code
_entity_poly.pdbx_strand_id
1 'polypeptide(L)'
;MDKIMTVSLAFDHKEEGTILVGINPELDSLSYPEIVSMIGNRIILKHDDHEAIHEVRSIQISTSMANKKNIGISIGKNIKANDIQLGSVVYTIK
;
A
#
# COMPACT_ATOMS: atom_id res chain seq x y z
N MET A 1 9.39 6.58 -10.12
CA MET A 1 8.50 5.69 -9.35
C MET A 1 9.23 5.48 -8.05
N ASP A 2 8.63 5.94 -6.97
CA ASP A 2 9.23 5.85 -5.64
C ASP A 2 8.58 4.67 -4.93
N LYS A 3 9.38 3.91 -4.17
CA LYS A 3 8.87 2.75 -3.43
C LYS A 3 8.02 3.24 -2.26
N ILE A 4 6.78 2.78 -2.20
CA ILE A 4 5.88 3.05 -1.08
C ILE A 4 6.11 2.03 0.02
N MET A 5 5.99 0.73 -0.28
CA MET A 5 6.18 -0.35 0.69
C MET A 5 6.35 -1.72 0.00
N THR A 6 6.91 -2.68 0.74
CA THR A 6 6.77 -4.11 0.39
C THR A 6 5.54 -4.66 1.10
N VAL A 7 4.69 -5.41 0.38
CA VAL A 7 3.47 -6.02 0.93
C VAL A 7 3.85 -7.17 1.84
N SER A 8 3.60 -7.02 3.14
CA SER A 8 3.82 -8.05 4.15
C SER A 8 2.53 -8.78 4.53
N LEU A 9 1.38 -8.17 4.27
CA LEU A 9 0.06 -8.75 4.51
C LEU A 9 -0.93 -8.21 3.50
N ALA A 10 -1.84 -9.06 3.04
CA ALA A 10 -3.02 -8.68 2.28
C ALA A 10 -4.25 -9.38 2.87
N PHE A 11 -5.37 -8.67 2.96
CA PHE A 11 -6.63 -9.26 3.44
C PHE A 11 -7.83 -8.52 2.84
N ASP A 12 -8.97 -9.21 2.79
CA ASP A 12 -10.21 -8.63 2.31
C ASP A 12 -11.00 -8.02 3.46
N HIS A 13 -11.35 -6.75 3.33
CA HIS A 13 -12.26 -6.04 4.20
C HIS A 13 -13.63 -5.88 3.54
N LYS A 14 -14.72 -6.05 4.30
CA LYS A 14 -16.09 -6.08 3.78
C LYS A 14 -16.48 -4.80 3.02
N GLU A 15 -16.05 -3.65 3.51
CA GLU A 15 -16.41 -2.34 2.98
C GLU A 15 -15.35 -1.80 2.03
N GLU A 16 -14.12 -1.67 2.53
CA GLU A 16 -12.95 -1.19 1.77
C GLU A 16 -12.50 -2.09 0.60
N GLY A 17 -12.74 -3.41 0.63
CA GLY A 17 -12.16 -4.35 -0.34
C GLY A 17 -10.80 -4.89 0.09
N THR A 18 -9.95 -5.29 -0.85
CA THR A 18 -8.62 -5.83 -0.54
C THR A 18 -7.70 -4.72 -0.05
N ILE A 19 -7.13 -4.93 1.13
CA ILE A 19 -6.18 -4.02 1.77
C ILE A 19 -4.79 -4.65 1.71
N LEU A 20 -3.85 -3.90 1.15
CA LEU A 20 -2.42 -4.19 1.16
C LEU A 20 -1.80 -3.52 2.38
N VAL A 21 -0.97 -4.24 3.13
CA VAL A 21 -0.27 -3.71 4.30
C VAL A 21 1.22 -3.91 4.15
N GLY A 22 1.97 -2.88 4.51
CA GLY A 22 3.42 -2.91 4.55
C GLY A 22 3.99 -1.79 5.41
N ILE A 23 5.32 -1.81 5.51
CA ILE A 23 6.10 -0.79 6.20
C ILE A 23 7.14 -0.22 5.24
N ASN A 24 7.52 1.03 5.46
CA ASN A 24 8.67 1.64 4.82
C ASN A 24 9.33 2.63 5.78
N PRO A 25 10.47 2.27 6.37
CA PRO A 25 11.18 3.14 7.32
C PRO A 25 11.57 4.50 6.76
N GLU A 26 11.75 4.64 5.43
CA GLU A 26 12.07 5.92 4.79
C GLU A 26 10.91 6.92 4.95
N LEU A 27 9.68 6.42 5.04
CA LEU A 27 8.48 7.24 5.23
C LEU A 27 8.21 7.58 6.70
N ASP A 28 8.95 7.02 7.66
CA ASP A 28 8.76 7.30 9.11
C ASP A 28 8.97 8.78 9.45
N SER A 29 9.78 9.49 8.66
CA SER A 29 10.07 10.92 8.86
C SER A 29 8.99 11.88 8.33
N LEU A 30 8.11 11.42 7.44
CA LEU A 30 7.11 12.27 6.76
C LEU A 30 5.85 12.49 7.60
N SER A 31 5.04 13.50 7.31
CA SER A 31 3.69 13.59 7.90
C SER A 31 2.70 12.64 7.21
N TYR A 32 1.55 12.38 7.84
CA TYR A 32 0.50 11.57 7.21
C TYR A 32 -0.01 12.18 5.90
N PRO A 33 -0.28 13.51 5.80
CA PRO A 33 -0.65 14.13 4.54
C PRO A 33 0.40 13.98 3.43
N GLU A 34 1.69 14.05 3.76
CA GLU A 34 2.77 13.85 2.78
C GLU A 34 2.77 12.43 2.23
N ILE A 35 2.60 11.42 3.09
CA ILE A 35 2.51 10.02 2.66
C ILE A 35 1.25 9.80 1.79
N VAL A 36 0.11 10.34 2.19
CA VAL A 36 -1.14 10.26 1.41
C VAL A 36 -0.98 10.92 0.04
N SER A 37 -0.37 12.11 0.00
CA SER A 37 -0.10 12.82 -1.25
C SER A 37 0.89 12.06 -2.16
N MET A 38 1.88 11.38 -1.58
CA MET A 38 2.84 10.57 -2.32
C MET A 38 2.18 9.33 -2.94
N ILE A 39 1.29 8.65 -2.21
CA ILE A 39 0.57 7.47 -2.69
C ILE A 39 -0.41 7.84 -3.81
N GLY A 40 -1.15 8.95 -3.64
CA GLY A 40 -2.10 9.43 -4.63
C GLY A 40 -3.32 8.52 -4.80
N ASN A 41 -3.97 8.61 -5.97
CA ASN A 41 -5.21 7.89 -6.28
C ASN A 41 -4.99 6.56 -7.03
N ARG A 42 -3.74 6.26 -7.41
CA ARG A 42 -3.36 5.05 -8.13
C ARG A 42 -1.96 4.64 -7.73
N ILE A 43 -1.74 3.33 -7.66
CA ILE A 43 -0.44 2.74 -7.35
C ILE A 43 -0.09 1.69 -8.39
N ILE A 44 1.20 1.36 -8.42
CA ILE A 44 1.73 0.22 -9.14
C ILE A 44 2.04 -0.88 -8.14
N LEU A 45 1.48 -2.08 -8.35
CA LEU A 45 1.83 -3.29 -7.62
C LEU A 45 2.67 -4.19 -8.53
N LYS A 46 3.87 -4.53 -8.07
CA LYS A 46 4.83 -5.33 -8.83
C LYS A 46 5.24 -6.60 -8.08
N HIS A 47 5.25 -7.73 -8.78
CA HIS A 47 5.85 -8.98 -8.33
C HIS A 47 6.67 -9.59 -9.48
N ASP A 48 7.96 -9.82 -9.25
CA ASP A 48 8.90 -10.24 -10.29
C ASP A 48 8.79 -9.37 -11.57
N ASP A 49 8.48 -9.98 -12.71
CA ASP A 49 8.30 -9.32 -14.00
C ASP A 49 6.85 -8.88 -14.27
N HIS A 50 5.93 -9.12 -13.34
CA HIS A 50 4.52 -8.74 -13.46
C HIS A 50 4.23 -7.42 -12.74
N GLU A 51 3.53 -6.53 -13.44
CA GLU A 51 3.13 -5.22 -12.95
C GLU A 51 1.64 -4.99 -13.22
N ALA A 52 0.93 -4.44 -12.24
CA ALA A 52 -0.45 -4.02 -12.39
C ALA A 52 -0.68 -2.64 -11.75
N ILE A 53 -1.53 -1.83 -12.38
CA ILE A 53 -1.98 -0.55 -11.84
C ILE A 53 -3.30 -0.76 -11.11
N HIS A 54 -3.41 -0.21 -9.90
CA HIS A 54 -4.62 -0.26 -9.09
C HIS A 54 -5.06 1.12 -8.65
N GLU A 55 -6.38 1.34 -8.62
CA GLU A 55 -6.96 2.52 -7.96
C GLU A 55 -6.84 2.40 -6.45
N VAL A 56 -6.50 3.51 -5.80
CA VAL A 56 -6.45 3.62 -4.36
C VAL A 56 -7.82 4.09 -3.87
N ARG A 57 -8.50 3.24 -3.11
CA ARG A 57 -9.80 3.54 -2.50
C ARG A 57 -9.65 4.31 -1.19
N SER A 58 -8.71 3.88 -0.36
CA SER A 58 -8.44 4.49 0.93
C SER A 58 -7.01 4.18 1.37
N ILE A 59 -6.47 5.06 2.22
CA ILE A 59 -5.15 4.95 2.80
C ILE A 59 -5.31 5.04 4.31
N GLN A 60 -4.76 4.07 5.03
CA GLN A 60 -4.75 4.04 6.49
C GLN A 60 -3.30 4.03 6.95
N ILE A 61 -2.96 4.94 7.87
CA ILE A 61 -1.62 5.02 8.44
C ILE A 61 -1.75 4.92 9.96
N SER A 62 -1.06 3.94 10.54
CA SER A 62 -0.91 3.83 11.98
C SER A 62 0.55 4.02 12.37
N THR A 63 0.78 4.59 13.54
CA THR A 63 2.13 4.78 14.10
C THR A 63 2.25 3.90 15.33
N SER A 64 3.29 3.08 15.37
CA SER A 64 3.63 2.26 16.52
C SER A 64 4.28 3.08 17.63
N MET A 65 4.44 2.48 18.82
CA MET A 65 5.13 3.11 19.97
C MET A 65 6.58 3.52 19.67
N ALA A 66 7.23 2.90 18.67
CA ALA A 66 8.59 3.24 18.24
C ALA A 66 8.62 4.30 17.12
N ASN A 67 7.53 5.04 16.91
CA ASN A 67 7.34 5.99 15.80
C ASN A 67 7.52 5.38 14.41
N LYS A 68 7.27 4.06 14.28
CA LYS A 68 7.29 3.34 13.00
C LYS A 68 5.91 3.32 12.37
N LYS A 69 5.80 3.61 11.08
CA LYS A 69 4.53 3.67 10.36
C LYS A 69 4.20 2.35 9.69
N ASN A 70 2.96 1.93 9.88
CA ASN A 70 2.34 0.89 9.07
C ASN A 70 1.39 1.55 8.09
N ILE A 71 1.46 1.13 6.83
CA ILE A 71 0.69 1.70 5.73
C ILE A 71 -0.26 0.62 5.24
N GLY A 72 -1.55 0.94 5.25
CA GLY A 72 -2.62 0.16 4.64
C GLY A 72 -3.15 0.89 3.40
N ILE A 73 -3.24 0.20 2.27
CA ILE A 73 -3.77 0.75 1.02
C ILE A 73 -4.89 -0.18 0.54
N SER A 74 -6.10 0.36 0.42
CA SER A 74 -7.20 -0.38 -0.21
C SER A 74 -7.15 -0.24 -1.74
N ILE A 75 -7.24 -1.37 -2.44
CA ILE A 75 -7.34 -1.45 -3.91
C ILE A 75 -8.73 -1.87 -4.39
N GLY A 76 -9.73 -1.86 -3.51
CA GLY A 76 -11.13 -2.16 -3.84
C GLY A 76 -11.47 -3.65 -3.92
N LYS A 77 -12.66 -3.97 -4.43
CA LYS A 77 -13.28 -5.31 -4.33
C LYS A 77 -13.08 -6.20 -5.55
N ASN A 78 -12.49 -5.67 -6.62
CA ASN A 78 -12.33 -6.38 -7.89
C ASN A 78 -11.17 -7.38 -7.85
N ILE A 79 -10.32 -7.29 -6.84
CA ILE A 79 -9.18 -8.16 -6.59
C ILE A 79 -9.44 -8.82 -5.24
N LYS A 80 -8.90 -10.01 -5.02
CA LYS A 80 -8.94 -10.69 -3.72
C LYS A 80 -7.56 -10.73 -3.12
N ALA A 81 -7.48 -10.75 -1.80
CA ALA A 81 -6.23 -10.89 -1.07
C ALA A 81 -5.42 -12.13 -1.49
N ASN A 82 -6.09 -13.22 -1.86
CA ASN A 82 -5.44 -14.45 -2.33
C ASN A 82 -4.76 -14.30 -3.71
N ASP A 83 -5.13 -13.27 -4.49
CA ASP A 83 -4.49 -12.96 -5.77
C ASP A 83 -3.23 -12.10 -5.57
N ILE A 84 -2.99 -11.61 -4.34
CA ILE A 84 -1.84 -10.79 -3.99
C ILE A 84 -0.72 -11.66 -3.47
N GLN A 85 0.40 -11.67 -4.18
CA GLN A 85 1.61 -12.33 -3.71
C GLN A 85 2.30 -11.48 -2.63
N LEU A 86 2.53 -12.06 -1.44
CA LEU A 86 3.33 -11.40 -0.42
C LEU A 86 4.77 -11.21 -0.92
N GLY A 87 5.41 -10.12 -0.49
CA GLY A 87 6.71 -9.69 -1.02
C GLY A 87 6.61 -8.82 -2.29
N SER A 88 5.41 -8.69 -2.88
CA SER A 88 5.17 -7.68 -3.93
C SER A 88 5.50 -6.28 -3.44
N VAL A 89 5.87 -5.39 -4.35
CA VAL A 89 6.28 -4.03 -4.02
C VAL A 89 5.29 -3.02 -4.61
N VAL A 90 4.90 -2.07 -3.77
CA VAL A 90 4.02 -0.96 -4.14
C VAL A 90 4.88 0.26 -4.50
N TYR A 91 4.59 0.88 -5.64
CA TYR A 91 5.27 2.08 -6.14
C TYR A 91 4.28 3.20 -6.46
N THR A 92 4.76 4.44 -6.40
CA THR A 92 4.03 5.62 -6.87
C THR A 92 3.88 5.58 -8.39
N ILE A 93 2.72 6.04 -8.89
CA ILE A 93 2.53 6.39 -10.30
C ILE A 93 2.88 7.87 -10.48
N LYS A 94 3.66 8.22 -11.51
CA LYS A 94 3.94 9.63 -11.84
C LYS A 94 2.83 10.22 -12.69
#